data_AF-A0A2I0TJK6-F1
#
_entry.id   AF-A0A2I0TJK6-F1
#
_cell.length_a   1.000
_cell.length_b   1.000
_cell.length_c   1.000
_cell.angle_alpha   90.00
_cell.angle_beta   90.00
_cell.angle_gamma   90.00
#
_symmetry.space_group_name_H-M   'P 1'
#
loop_
_entity.id
_entity.type
_entity.pdbx_description
1 polymer ?
#
loop_
_entity_poly.entity_id
_entity_poly.type
_entity_poly.pdbx_seq_one_letter_code
_entity_poly.pdbx_strand_id
1 'polypeptide(L)'
;MWPSPACLGSDRSQLSAVRRVLERETHSPFYQEGVSYALLKVTELGLVPAAEILLEFRADLSFEDPVTYYTPLHIAVLRNQPDMVELLVHHGADINRRDRVRA
;
A
#
# COMPACT_ATOMS: atom_id res chain seq x y z
N MET A 1 -11.23 -17.51 17.98
CA MET A 1 -11.02 -18.93 18.33
C MET A 1 -10.93 -19.72 17.03
N TRP A 2 -9.71 -20.11 16.63
CA TRP A 2 -9.46 -20.98 15.49
C TRP A 2 -9.88 -22.42 15.85
N PRO A 3 -10.62 -23.18 15.02
CA PRO A 3 -11.01 -24.54 15.39
C PRO A 3 -9.85 -25.53 15.23
N SER A 4 -9.70 -26.43 16.20
CA SER A 4 -8.62 -27.43 16.33
C SER A 4 -8.55 -28.47 15.18
N PRO A 5 -7.37 -29.07 14.93
CA PRO A 5 -6.99 -29.69 13.65
C PRO A 5 -7.29 -31.20 13.57
N ALA A 6 -8.53 -31.63 13.84
CA ALA A 6 -8.87 -33.06 13.94
C ALA A 6 -9.73 -33.62 12.79
N CYS A 7 -10.09 -32.84 11.77
CA CYS A 7 -10.83 -33.34 10.61
C CYS A 7 -10.18 -32.85 9.31
N LEU A 8 -10.25 -33.70 8.28
CA LEU A 8 -9.96 -33.44 6.86
C LEU A 8 -8.57 -33.91 6.36
N GLY A 9 -8.42 -35.24 6.34
CA GLY A 9 -7.59 -35.90 5.34
C GLY A 9 -8.19 -35.76 3.95
N SER A 10 -7.89 -34.65 3.26
CA SER A 10 -7.94 -34.47 1.79
C SER A 10 -7.60 -33.03 1.34
N ASP A 11 -7.47 -32.07 2.25
CA ASP A 11 -7.46 -30.65 1.86
C ASP A 11 -6.11 -30.00 1.59
N ARG A 12 -4.96 -30.65 1.85
CA ARG A 12 -3.66 -30.01 1.60
C ARG A 12 -3.38 -29.75 0.12
N SER A 13 -3.94 -30.56 -0.79
CA SER A 13 -3.81 -30.39 -2.24
C SER A 13 -4.75 -29.29 -2.77
N GLN A 14 -6.01 -29.27 -2.32
CA GLN A 14 -7.03 -28.30 -2.73
C GLN A 14 -6.69 -26.86 -2.29
N LEU A 15 -6.07 -26.70 -1.12
CA LEU A 15 -5.63 -25.39 -0.62
C LEU A 15 -4.52 -24.77 -1.47
N SER A 16 -3.74 -25.56 -2.20
CA SER A 16 -2.68 -25.03 -3.06
C SER A 16 -3.23 -24.22 -4.24
N ALA A 17 -4.38 -24.63 -4.80
CA ALA A 17 -5.06 -23.92 -5.87
C ALA A 17 -5.68 -22.61 -5.36
N VAL A 18 -6.37 -22.66 -4.22
CA VAL A 18 -6.94 -21.46 -3.58
C VAL A 18 -5.85 -20.48 -3.17
N ARG A 19 -4.76 -20.97 -2.55
CA ARG A 19 -3.58 -20.16 -2.22
C ARG A 19 -2.96 -19.52 -3.46
N ARG A 20 -2.80 -20.26 -4.55
CA ARG A 20 -2.28 -19.70 -5.82
C ARG A 20 -3.21 -18.66 -6.44
N VAL A 21 -4.53 -18.82 -6.30
CA VAL A 21 -5.49 -17.81 -6.75
C VAL A 21 -5.37 -16.57 -5.88
N LEU A 22 -5.34 -16.72 -4.56
CA LEU A 22 -5.16 -15.59 -3.64
C LEU A 22 -3.80 -14.88 -3.85
N GLU A 23 -2.71 -15.63 -4.03
CA GLU A 23 -1.37 -15.09 -4.36
C GLU A 23 -1.35 -14.41 -5.74
N ARG A 24 -2.24 -14.79 -6.67
CA ARG A 24 -2.43 -14.04 -7.93
C ARG A 24 -3.26 -12.78 -7.71
N GLU A 25 -4.29 -12.84 -6.86
CA GLU A 25 -5.13 -11.70 -6.52
C GLU A 25 -4.35 -10.63 -5.72
N THR A 26 -3.36 -11.00 -4.91
CA THR A 26 -2.43 -10.03 -4.28
C THR A 26 -1.53 -9.32 -5.30
N HIS A 27 -1.49 -9.78 -6.54
CA HIS A 27 -0.81 -9.10 -7.66
C HIS A 27 -1.82 -8.53 -8.67
N SER A 28 -3.11 -8.55 -8.36
CA SER A 28 -4.15 -7.94 -9.19
C SER A 28 -3.93 -6.42 -9.23
N PRO A 29 -4.15 -5.75 -10.37
CA PRO A 29 -4.06 -4.30 -10.46
C PRO A 29 -4.98 -3.61 -9.45
N PHE A 30 -6.15 -4.19 -9.15
CA PHE A 30 -7.08 -3.69 -8.14
C PHE A 30 -6.52 -3.75 -6.71
N TYR A 31 -5.73 -4.80 -6.40
CA TYR A 31 -5.07 -4.92 -5.10
C TYR A 31 -4.00 -3.85 -4.95
N GLN A 32 -3.16 -3.67 -5.97
CA GLN A 32 -2.10 -2.66 -5.96
C GLN A 32 -2.63 -1.23 -5.88
N GLU A 33 -3.71 -0.93 -6.60
CA GLU A 33 -4.41 0.35 -6.48
C GLU A 33 -4.96 0.57 -5.06
N GLY A 34 -5.56 -0.47 -4.46
CA GLY A 34 -6.06 -0.42 -3.09
C GLY A 34 -4.96 -0.17 -2.05
N VAL A 35 -3.82 -0.85 -2.17
CA VAL A 35 -2.65 -0.65 -1.28
C VAL A 35 -2.09 0.77 -1.45
N SER A 36 -2.01 1.28 -2.67
CA SER A 36 -1.51 2.63 -2.96
C SER A 36 -2.47 3.72 -2.45
N TYR A 37 -3.78 3.50 -2.58
CA TYR A 37 -4.79 4.36 -1.98
C TYR A 37 -4.71 4.36 -0.45
N ALA A 38 -4.52 3.19 0.15
CA ALA A 38 -4.32 3.08 1.60
C ALA A 38 -3.07 3.86 2.04
N LEU A 39 -1.98 3.84 1.24
CA LEU A 39 -0.77 4.61 1.52
C LEU A 39 -1.07 6.12 1.63
N LEU A 40 -1.86 6.68 0.71
CA LEU A 40 -2.28 8.08 0.78
C LEU A 40 -2.99 8.41 2.11
N LYS A 41 -3.89 7.52 2.57
CA LYS A 41 -4.67 7.74 3.79
C LYS A 41 -3.83 7.61 5.06
N VAL A 42 -2.94 6.62 5.15
CA VAL A 42 -2.05 6.50 6.32
C VAL A 42 -1.03 7.65 6.37
N THR A 43 -0.60 8.14 5.19
CA THR A 43 0.23 9.34 5.08
C THR A 43 -0.54 10.55 5.61
N GLU A 44 -1.78 10.77 5.17
CA GLU A 44 -2.61 11.86 5.65
C GLU A 44 -2.76 11.88 7.19
N LEU A 45 -2.81 10.69 7.80
CA LEU A 45 -2.91 10.50 9.24
C LEU A 45 -1.55 10.50 9.98
N GLY A 46 -0.43 10.42 9.26
CA GLY A 46 0.93 10.40 9.83
C GLY A 46 1.31 9.08 10.48
N LEU A 47 0.68 7.97 10.09
CA LEU A 47 0.93 6.65 10.66
C LEU A 47 2.14 5.99 10.00
N VAL A 48 3.34 6.42 10.40
CA VAL A 48 4.63 5.96 9.84
C VAL A 48 4.76 4.42 9.82
N PRO A 49 4.46 3.67 10.90
CA PRO A 49 4.59 2.21 10.88
C PRO A 49 3.61 1.52 9.92
N ALA A 50 2.43 2.12 9.72
CA ALA A 50 1.47 1.58 8.77
C ALA A 50 1.89 1.86 7.32
N ALA A 51 2.49 3.01 7.06
CA ALA A 51 3.07 3.34 5.76
C ALA A 51 4.22 2.39 5.39
N GLU A 52 5.10 2.07 6.35
CA GLU A 52 6.20 1.11 6.16
C GLU A 52 5.70 -0.25 5.67
N ILE A 53 4.69 -0.82 6.35
CA ILE A 53 4.07 -2.08 5.95
C ILE A 53 3.52 -2.00 4.52
N LEU A 54 2.79 -0.92 4.18
CA LEU A 54 2.21 -0.79 2.84
C LEU A 54 3.27 -0.69 1.74
N LEU A 55 4.42 -0.08 2.02
CA LEU A 55 5.54 -0.02 1.08
C LEU A 55 6.22 -1.38 0.89
N GLU A 56 6.27 -2.23 1.92
CA GLU A 56 6.69 -3.63 1.77
C GLU A 56 5.76 -4.40 0.81
N PHE A 57 4.45 -4.07 0.82
CA PHE A 57 3.45 -4.60 -0.11
C PHE A 57 3.44 -3.93 -1.50
N ARG A 58 4.52 -3.22 -1.86
CA ARG A 58 4.73 -2.58 -3.18
C ARG A 58 3.73 -1.48 -3.51
N ALA A 59 3.23 -0.75 -2.51
CA ALA A 59 2.45 0.46 -2.75
C ALA A 59 3.16 1.40 -3.74
N ASP A 60 2.41 1.93 -4.71
CA ASP A 60 2.93 2.85 -5.69
C ASP A 60 3.07 4.26 -5.09
N LEU A 61 4.30 4.71 -4.93
CA LEU A 61 4.66 6.06 -4.45
C LEU A 61 4.26 7.17 -5.43
N SER A 62 4.00 6.81 -6.69
CA SER A 62 3.56 7.73 -7.73
C SER A 62 2.04 7.81 -7.87
N PHE A 63 1.31 7.00 -7.09
CA PHE A 63 -0.14 7.00 -7.10
C PHE A 63 -0.67 8.35 -6.63
N GLU A 64 -1.62 8.87 -7.40
CA GLU A 64 -2.21 10.19 -7.17
C GLU A 64 -3.61 10.01 -6.59
N ASP A 65 -3.92 10.78 -5.54
CA ASP A 65 -5.27 10.87 -5.02
C ASP A 65 -6.22 11.31 -6.14
N PRO A 66 -7.31 10.56 -6.43
CA PRO A 66 -8.19 10.86 -7.56
C PRO A 66 -8.90 12.22 -7.51
N VAL A 67 -8.93 12.87 -6.33
CA VAL A 67 -9.62 14.15 -6.12
C VAL A 67 -8.64 15.32 -6.18
N THR A 68 -7.53 15.20 -5.45
CA THR A 68 -6.54 16.28 -5.27
C THR A 68 -5.35 16.18 -6.22
N TYR A 69 -5.14 15.02 -6.85
CA TYR A 69 -3.97 14.68 -7.67
C TYR A 69 -2.65 14.73 -6.90
N TYR A 70 -2.70 14.62 -5.57
CA TYR A 70 -1.53 14.60 -4.71
C TYR A 70 -0.99 13.18 -4.56
N THR A 71 0.34 13.08 -4.47
CA THR A 71 1.04 11.83 -4.18
C THR A 71 1.21 11.70 -2.67
N PRO A 72 1.63 10.53 -2.14
CA PRO A 72 1.96 10.40 -0.72
C PRO A 72 2.96 11.49 -0.27
N LEU A 73 3.96 11.81 -1.10
CA LEU A 73 4.95 12.83 -0.76
C LEU A 73 4.33 14.24 -0.67
N HIS A 74 3.44 14.61 -1.60
CA HIS A 74 2.70 15.87 -1.52
C HIS A 74 1.92 15.99 -0.20
N ILE A 75 1.24 14.92 0.21
CA ILE A 75 0.44 14.87 1.45
C ILE A 75 1.35 15.00 2.68
N ALA A 76 2.45 14.25 2.74
CA ALA A 76 3.37 14.27 3.88
C ALA A 76 3.97 15.67 4.11
N VAL A 77 4.35 16.35 3.03
CA VAL A 77 4.85 17.74 3.09
C VAL A 77 3.75 18.71 3.52
N LEU A 78 2.57 18.62 2.93
CA LEU A 78 1.42 19.48 3.28
C LEU A 78 1.01 19.35 4.75
N ARG A 79 1.14 18.14 5.32
CA ARG A 79 0.81 17.83 6.72
C ARG A 79 1.97 18.10 7.69
N ASN A 80 3.12 18.58 7.22
CA ASN A 80 4.32 18.82 8.03
C ASN A 80 4.78 17.59 8.81
N GLN A 81 4.91 16.44 8.12
CA GLN A 81 5.29 15.16 8.71
C GLN A 81 6.72 14.77 8.26
N PRO A 82 7.78 15.24 8.95
CA PRO A 82 9.16 15.00 8.52
C PRO A 82 9.51 13.51 8.48
N ASP A 83 9.08 12.73 9.47
CA ASP A 83 9.35 11.29 9.54
C ASP A 83 8.71 10.52 8.37
N MET A 84 7.50 10.94 7.96
CA MET A 84 6.82 10.36 6.81
C MET A 84 7.50 10.76 5.49
N VAL A 85 7.98 12.00 5.39
CA VAL A 85 8.76 12.46 4.23
C VAL A 85 10.05 11.65 4.11
N GLU A 86 10.79 11.48 5.21
CA GLU A 86 12.03 10.70 5.22
C GLU A 86 11.78 9.25 4.79
N LEU A 87 10.76 8.61 5.33
CA LEU A 87 10.37 7.25 4.98
C LEU A 87 10.03 7.14 3.47
N LEU A 88 9.18 8.02 2.94
CA LEU A 88 8.80 7.98 1.53
C LEU A 88 9.99 8.23 0.59
N VAL A 89 10.86 9.17 0.94
CA VAL A 89 12.09 9.47 0.17
C VAL A 89 13.07 8.29 0.22
N HIS A 90 13.23 7.64 1.38
CA HIS A 90 14.07 6.46 1.52
C HIS A 90 13.60 5.31 0.62
N HIS A 91 12.29 5.15 0.47
CA HIS A 91 11.69 4.16 -0.43
C HIS A 91 11.66 4.58 -1.92
N GLY A 92 12.25 5.73 -2.27
CA GLY A 92 12.42 6.16 -3.66
C GLY A 92 11.31 7.05 -4.22
N ALA A 93 10.55 7.74 -3.36
CA ALA A 93 9.59 8.73 -3.84
C ALA A 93 10.31 9.86 -4.60
N ASP A 94 9.77 10.24 -5.76
CA ASP A 94 10.34 11.33 -6.56
C ASP A 94 10.09 12.68 -5.90
N ILE A 95 11.15 13.25 -5.31
CA ILE A 95 11.14 14.55 -4.65
C ILE A 95 10.86 15.73 -5.59
N ASN A 96 11.07 15.55 -6.90
CA ASN A 96 10.88 16.59 -7.90
C ASN A 96 9.51 16.51 -8.58
N ARG A 97 8.70 15.50 -8.22
CA ARG A 97 7.35 15.34 -8.76
C ARG A 97 6.53 16.56 -8.40
N ARG A 98 5.91 17.16 -9.41
CA ARG A 98 5.01 18.30 -9.25
C ARG A 98 3.57 17.83 -9.22
N ASP A 99 2.74 18.56 -8.50
CA ASP A 99 1.30 18.42 -8.52
C ASP A 99 0.74 18.88 -9.86
N ARG A 100 -0.38 18.28 -10.30
CA ARG A 100 -1.03 18.64 -11.58
C ARG A 100 -1.70 20.01 -11.57
N VAL A 101 -1.72 20.70 -10.43
CA VAL A 101 -2.41 21.98 -10.23
C VAL A 101 -1.63 23.15 -10.84
N ARG A 102 -0.34 22.98 -11.17
CA ARG A 102 0.51 24.02 -11.78
C ARG A 102 0.95 23.63 -13.20
N ALA A 103 0.09 23.93 -14.18
CA ALA A 103 0.46 24.09 -15.59
C ALA A 103 0.59 25.58 -15.92
#